data_AF-W6KNL2-F1
#
_entry.id   AF-W6KNL2-F1
#
_cell.length_a   1.000
_cell.length_b   1.000
_cell.length_c   1.000
_cell.angle_alpha   90.00
_cell.angle_beta   90.00
_cell.angle_gamma   90.00
#
_symmetry.space_group_name_H-M   'P 1'
#
loop_
_entity.id
_entity.type
_entity.pdbx_description
1 polymer ?
#
loop_
_entity_poly.entity_id
_entity_poly.type
_entity_poly.pdbx_seq_one_letter_code
_entity_poly.pdbx_strand_id
1 'polypeptide(L)'
;MTQLHSVASLDYGDGRTCVCRICECGKHRCPGLKIPFVGETTYRDEYVPKKAEREQGRRKQQALYPTKVEPGHFKTTKQEAAELIEGKNIRPAESYKPRNEVKENLPFDANTTNRTDYPGYIPEYRRAKPKQEPMPKLHGIYDTTKGAMDEPIKKLSDDGKILKPPKSFKSESAAQPDVPFDGVSSYMVDYPAKEAPPARSANTNKGYVPVPENRDFQTVSSETYVIPPANTRRACPAAFVPERPVSQDGHIKLSVYNVPSGIVS
;
A
#
# COMPACT_ATOMS: atom_id res chain seq x y z
N MET A 1 -38.29 9.26 62.57
CA MET A 1 -39.14 9.89 63.60
C MET A 1 -40.48 10.24 62.95
N THR A 2 -41.48 9.38 63.09
CA THR A 2 -42.83 9.64 62.59
C THR A 2 -43.61 10.34 63.70
N GLN A 3 -43.99 11.59 63.47
CA GLN A 3 -44.87 12.35 64.36
C GLN A 3 -46.16 11.55 64.59
N LEU A 4 -46.40 11.14 65.84
CA LEU A 4 -47.71 10.65 66.26
C LEU A 4 -48.63 11.87 66.26
N HIS A 5 -49.40 12.05 65.19
CA HIS A 5 -50.44 13.07 65.15
C HIS A 5 -51.48 12.71 66.23
N SER A 6 -51.50 13.49 67.30
CA SER A 6 -52.50 13.38 68.37
C SER A 6 -53.89 13.52 67.77
N VAL A 7 -54.79 12.60 68.11
CA VAL A 7 -56.18 12.47 67.64
C VAL A 7 -56.93 13.82 67.52
N ALA A 8 -56.62 14.79 68.37
CA ALA A 8 -57.19 16.13 68.36
C ALA A 8 -56.96 16.95 67.07
N SER A 9 -55.95 16.63 66.25
CA SER A 9 -55.68 17.40 65.00
C SER A 9 -56.51 16.93 63.79
N LEU A 10 -57.30 15.87 63.93
CA LEU A 10 -58.10 15.31 62.82
C LEU A 10 -59.55 15.80 62.82
N ASP A 11 -59.99 16.45 63.90
CA ASP A 11 -61.39 16.79 64.16
C ASP A 11 -61.83 18.05 63.42
N TYR A 12 -63.09 18.08 63.01
CA TYR A 12 -63.75 19.28 62.48
C TYR A 12 -64.37 20.15 63.60
N GLY A 13 -64.02 19.92 64.87
CA GLY A 13 -64.61 20.57 66.05
C GLY A 13 -65.82 19.84 66.65
N ASP A 14 -66.51 19.00 65.86
CA ASP A 14 -67.74 18.29 66.25
C ASP A 14 -67.52 16.84 66.75
N GLY A 15 -66.28 16.46 67.09
CA GLY A 15 -65.93 15.06 67.44
C GLY A 15 -66.10 14.06 66.29
N ARG A 16 -66.08 14.55 65.04
CA ARG A 16 -66.15 13.74 63.82
C ARG A 16 -64.99 14.04 62.87
N THR A 17 -64.44 12.99 62.28
CA THR A 17 -63.32 13.01 61.32
C THR A 17 -63.77 12.51 59.96
N CYS A 18 -63.16 13.02 58.90
CA CYS A 18 -63.48 12.60 57.54
C CYS A 18 -62.57 11.47 57.07
N VAL A 19 -63.09 10.47 56.33
CA VAL A 19 -62.30 9.38 55.71
C VAL A 19 -61.10 9.93 54.93
N CYS A 20 -61.31 11.07 54.25
CA CYS A 20 -60.28 11.77 53.49
C CYS A 20 -59.07 12.22 54.34
N ARG A 21 -59.23 12.47 55.65
CA ARG A 21 -58.14 12.86 56.57
C ARG A 21 -57.45 11.65 57.23
N ILE A 22 -58.10 10.49 57.24
CA ILE A 22 -57.54 9.23 57.77
C ILE A 22 -56.74 8.49 56.68
N CYS A 23 -56.98 8.82 55.42
CA CYS A 23 -56.36 8.17 54.27
C CYS A 23 -54.89 8.61 54.09
N GLU A 24 -53.95 7.73 54.42
CA GLU A 24 -52.52 7.94 54.14
C GLU A 24 -52.14 7.55 52.70
N CYS A 25 -52.97 6.76 52.02
CA CYS A 25 -52.65 6.23 50.70
C CYS A 25 -53.11 7.12 49.52
N GLY A 26 -53.85 8.20 49.78
CA GLY A 26 -54.39 9.11 48.75
C GLY A 26 -55.45 8.51 47.81
N LYS A 27 -55.79 7.22 47.96
CA LYS A 27 -56.75 6.50 47.09
C LYS A 27 -58.20 6.60 47.57
N HIS A 28 -58.44 6.72 48.87
CA HIS A 28 -59.78 6.90 49.41
C HIS A 28 -60.17 8.38 49.39
N ARG A 29 -61.16 8.71 48.56
CA ARG A 29 -61.74 10.06 48.45
C ARG A 29 -63.22 10.00 48.76
N CYS A 30 -63.71 11.09 49.31
CA CYS A 30 -65.10 11.28 49.65
C CYS A 30 -65.85 11.56 48.34
N PRO A 31 -66.85 10.74 47.94
CA PRO A 31 -67.40 10.78 46.59
C PRO A 31 -68.13 12.10 46.26
N GLY A 32 -68.43 12.93 47.26
CA GLY A 32 -69.06 14.24 47.06
C GLY A 32 -68.12 15.41 46.76
N LEU A 33 -66.79 15.27 46.92
CA LEU A 33 -65.85 16.36 46.59
C LEU A 33 -65.27 16.19 45.18
N LYS A 34 -65.88 16.88 44.21
CA LYS A 34 -65.30 17.10 42.88
C LYS A 34 -64.69 18.50 42.84
N ILE A 35 -63.46 18.64 43.35
CA ILE A 35 -62.68 19.85 43.10
C ILE A 35 -61.95 19.64 41.76
N PRO A 36 -62.26 20.42 40.71
CA PRO A 36 -61.51 20.33 39.46
C PRO A 36 -60.07 20.78 39.71
N PHE A 37 -59.11 19.94 39.31
CA PHE A 37 -57.69 20.28 39.37
C PHE A 37 -57.37 21.27 38.25
N VAL A 38 -57.13 22.52 38.60
CA VAL A 38 -56.68 23.58 37.67
C VAL A 38 -55.25 23.92 38.05
N GLY A 39 -54.30 23.09 37.60
CA GLY A 39 -52.88 23.30 37.83
C GLY A 39 -52.10 22.80 36.63
N GLU A 40 -51.66 23.71 35.77
CA GLU A 40 -50.69 23.40 34.72
C GLU A 40 -49.30 23.68 35.27
N THR A 41 -48.38 22.74 35.08
CA THR A 41 -46.98 22.91 35.48
C THR A 41 -46.28 23.76 34.43
N THR A 42 -45.35 24.64 34.82
CA THR A 42 -44.55 25.44 33.88
C THR A 42 -43.89 24.60 32.77
N TYR A 43 -43.52 23.36 33.09
CA TYR A 43 -42.98 22.40 32.11
C TYR A 43 -43.96 22.08 30.95
N ARG A 44 -45.27 21.99 31.23
CA ARG A 44 -46.29 21.73 30.20
C ARG A 44 -46.53 22.95 29.31
N ASP A 45 -46.33 24.15 29.84
CA ASP A 45 -46.49 25.40 29.09
C ASP A 45 -45.27 25.70 28.22
N GLU A 46 -44.06 25.39 28.71
CA GLU A 46 -42.80 25.70 28.03
C GLU A 46 -42.40 24.66 26.98
N TYR A 47 -42.74 23.38 27.19
CA TYR A 47 -42.35 22.27 26.31
C TYR A 47 -43.51 21.76 25.45
N VAL A 48 -44.20 22.69 24.78
CA VAL A 48 -45.21 22.36 23.76
C VAL A 48 -44.51 21.88 22.47
N PRO A 49 -45.09 20.91 21.72
CA PRO A 49 -44.53 20.46 20.45
C PRO A 49 -44.34 21.63 19.47
N LYS A 50 -43.09 22.00 19.20
CA LYS A 50 -42.74 23.04 18.23
C LYS A 50 -42.84 22.46 16.82
N LYS A 51 -43.61 23.11 15.95
CA LYS A 51 -43.64 22.76 14.52
C LYS A 51 -42.38 23.33 13.87
N ALA A 52 -41.48 22.45 13.43
CA ALA A 52 -40.40 22.85 12.55
C ALA A 52 -40.94 22.87 11.11
N GLU A 53 -40.93 24.05 10.47
CA GLU A 53 -41.07 24.08 9.02
C GLU A 53 -39.82 23.43 8.42
N ARG A 54 -40.02 22.23 7.88
CA ARG A 54 -38.99 21.58 7.08
C ARG A 54 -38.92 22.36 5.78
N GLU A 55 -37.89 23.18 5.63
CA GLU A 55 -37.57 23.81 4.36
C GLU A 55 -37.31 22.67 3.37
N GLN A 56 -38.35 22.29 2.64
CA GLN A 56 -38.22 21.30 1.58
C GLN A 56 -37.37 21.99 0.53
N GLY A 57 -36.07 21.70 0.55
CA GLY A 57 -35.18 21.99 -0.54
C GLY A 57 -35.77 21.35 -1.80
N ARG A 58 -36.63 22.08 -2.50
CA ARG A 58 -37.15 21.69 -3.80
C ARG A 58 -35.94 21.68 -4.71
N ARG A 59 -35.33 20.51 -4.88
CA ARG A 59 -34.55 20.25 -6.09
C ARG A 59 -35.49 20.57 -7.24
N LYS A 60 -35.20 21.66 -7.97
CA LYS A 60 -35.94 22.04 -9.16
C LYS A 60 -36.04 20.79 -10.04
N GLN A 61 -37.25 20.27 -10.23
CA GLN A 61 -37.43 19.16 -11.16
C GLN A 61 -37.03 19.68 -12.54
N GLN A 62 -35.99 19.08 -13.13
CA GLN A 62 -35.58 19.40 -14.48
C GLN A 62 -36.68 18.90 -15.42
N ALA A 63 -37.23 19.81 -16.23
CA ALA A 63 -38.17 19.44 -17.27
C ALA A 63 -37.43 18.57 -18.30
N LEU A 64 -37.81 17.30 -18.39
CA LEU A 64 -37.30 16.39 -19.43
C LEU A 64 -38.06 16.71 -20.72
N TYR A 65 -37.35 17.31 -21.68
CA TYR A 65 -37.87 17.47 -23.04
C TYR A 65 -37.75 16.11 -23.75
N PRO A 66 -38.84 15.51 -24.25
CA PRO A 66 -38.76 14.29 -25.03
C PRO A 66 -38.22 14.63 -26.42
N THR A 67 -36.89 14.59 -26.57
CA THR A 67 -36.27 14.69 -27.89
C THR A 67 -36.46 13.37 -28.63
N LYS A 68 -36.92 13.45 -29.88
CA LYS A 68 -36.99 12.28 -30.76
C LYS A 68 -35.55 11.80 -30.96
N VAL A 69 -35.31 10.53 -30.62
CA VAL A 69 -34.00 9.89 -30.73
C VAL A 69 -33.59 9.81 -32.19
N GLU A 70 -32.52 10.52 -32.57
CA GLU A 70 -31.88 10.32 -33.87
C GLU A 70 -31.35 8.88 -33.96
N PRO A 71 -31.43 8.23 -35.14
CA PRO A 71 -30.99 6.84 -35.30
C PRO A 71 -29.49 6.73 -35.00
N GLY A 72 -29.15 6.15 -33.84
CA GLY A 72 -27.78 6.03 -33.34
C GLY A 72 -27.57 6.50 -31.89
N HIS A 73 -28.54 7.22 -31.31
CA HIS A 73 -28.39 7.87 -29.99
C HIS A 73 -28.16 6.92 -28.80
N PHE A 74 -28.45 5.63 -28.95
CA PHE A 74 -28.20 4.59 -27.95
C PHE A 74 -26.84 3.91 -28.08
N LYS A 75 -26.06 4.22 -29.13
CA LYS A 75 -24.67 3.76 -29.18
C LYS A 75 -23.88 4.60 -28.19
N THR A 76 -23.35 3.94 -27.16
CA THR A 76 -22.42 4.61 -26.24
C THR A 76 -21.12 4.90 -26.97
N THR A 77 -20.42 5.98 -26.65
CA THR A 77 -19.11 6.33 -27.24
C THR A 77 -18.09 5.18 -27.16
N LYS A 78 -18.28 4.25 -26.21
CA LYS A 78 -17.49 3.02 -26.06
C LYS A 78 -17.82 1.95 -27.10
N GLN A 79 -19.06 1.86 -27.58
CA GLN A 79 -19.49 0.91 -28.60
C GLN A 79 -19.08 1.35 -30.01
N GLU A 80 -19.19 2.64 -30.33
CA GLU A 80 -18.64 3.17 -31.60
C GLU A 80 -17.11 3.08 -31.63
N ALA A 81 -16.43 3.31 -30.49
CA ALA A 81 -14.99 3.14 -30.37
C ALA A 81 -14.52 1.67 -30.40
N ALA A 82 -15.42 0.70 -30.19
CA ALA A 82 -15.09 -0.72 -30.25
C ALA A 82 -15.18 -1.31 -31.66
N GLU A 83 -15.99 -0.71 -32.54
CA GLU A 83 -16.24 -1.23 -33.90
C GLU A 83 -15.08 -0.98 -34.89
N LEU A 84 -14.04 -0.22 -34.53
CA LEU A 84 -12.94 0.06 -35.45
C LEU A 84 -11.57 0.35 -34.78
N ILE A 85 -11.19 -0.44 -33.78
CA ILE A 85 -9.77 -0.58 -33.46
C ILE A 85 -9.28 -1.81 -34.22
N GLU A 86 -9.13 -1.67 -35.54
CA GLU A 86 -8.23 -2.54 -36.29
C GLU A 86 -6.92 -2.54 -35.52
N GLY A 87 -6.57 -3.72 -34.97
CA GLY A 87 -5.45 -3.86 -34.06
C GLY A 87 -4.26 -3.15 -34.66
N LYS A 88 -3.77 -2.11 -33.95
CA LYS A 88 -2.59 -1.33 -34.39
C LYS A 88 -1.59 -2.35 -34.90
N ASN A 89 -1.22 -2.27 -36.17
CA ASN A 89 -0.23 -3.19 -36.74
C ASN A 89 1.02 -3.09 -35.87
N ILE A 90 1.21 -4.06 -34.97
CA ILE A 90 2.39 -4.17 -34.12
C ILE A 90 3.48 -4.63 -35.07
N ARG A 91 4.02 -3.68 -35.85
CA ARG A 91 5.30 -3.90 -36.50
C ARG A 91 6.32 -4.01 -35.38
N PRO A 92 7.18 -5.04 -35.38
CA PRO A 92 8.30 -5.11 -34.46
C PRO A 92 9.01 -3.76 -34.49
N ALA A 93 9.27 -3.18 -33.31
CA ALA A 93 9.94 -1.89 -33.22
C ALA A 93 11.25 -1.97 -34.03
N GLU A 94 11.37 -1.16 -35.08
CA GLU A 94 12.62 -1.06 -35.82
C GLU A 94 13.69 -0.67 -34.81
N SER A 95 14.72 -1.51 -34.67
CA SER A 95 15.74 -1.28 -33.68
C SER A 95 16.38 0.08 -33.94
N TYR A 96 16.28 1.00 -32.97
CA TYR A 96 17.04 2.26 -32.95
C TYR A 96 18.55 2.00 -32.69
N LYS A 97 19.06 0.86 -33.17
CA LYS A 97 20.49 0.64 -33.24
C LYS A 97 20.96 1.44 -34.44
N PRO A 98 21.87 2.42 -34.25
CA PRO A 98 22.45 3.11 -35.39
C PRO A 98 22.99 2.05 -36.33
N ARG A 99 22.60 2.13 -37.60
CA ARG A 99 23.17 1.30 -38.65
C ARG A 99 24.68 1.51 -38.56
N ASN A 100 25.44 0.43 -38.42
CA ASN A 100 26.90 0.52 -38.37
C ASN A 100 27.37 0.83 -39.80
N GLU A 101 27.14 2.07 -40.22
CA GLU A 101 27.66 2.63 -41.44
C GLU A 101 29.14 2.83 -41.17
N VAL A 102 29.95 1.95 -41.76
CA VAL A 102 31.39 2.16 -41.86
C VAL A 102 31.54 3.45 -42.68
N LYS A 103 31.63 4.58 -41.98
CA LYS A 103 32.03 5.83 -42.60
C LYS A 103 33.40 5.56 -43.19
N GLU A 104 33.49 5.55 -44.52
CA GLU A 104 34.79 5.50 -45.16
C GLU A 104 35.57 6.71 -44.67
N ASN A 105 36.62 6.45 -43.90
CA ASN A 105 37.51 7.51 -43.45
C ASN A 105 38.15 8.06 -44.73
N LEU A 106 37.72 9.25 -45.14
CA LEU A 106 38.40 9.93 -46.23
C LEU A 106 39.89 10.01 -45.85
N PRO A 107 40.79 9.70 -46.78
CA PRO A 107 42.21 9.71 -46.50
C PRO A 107 42.59 11.12 -46.00
N PHE A 108 43.14 11.18 -44.79
CA PHE A 108 43.63 12.42 -44.22
C PHE A 108 44.89 12.85 -44.99
N ASP A 109 44.82 13.98 -45.68
CA ASP A 109 45.97 14.54 -46.38
C ASP A 109 46.90 15.23 -45.36
N ALA A 110 47.76 14.42 -44.74
CA ALA A 110 48.72 14.83 -43.72
C ALA A 110 49.96 15.53 -44.30
N ASN A 111 49.95 15.89 -45.59
CA ASN A 111 51.09 16.52 -46.24
C ASN A 111 51.18 17.98 -45.80
N THR A 112 52.09 18.22 -44.86
CA THR A 112 52.49 19.58 -44.50
C THR A 112 53.33 20.18 -45.62
N THR A 113 53.32 21.51 -45.74
CA THR A 113 54.16 22.24 -46.74
C THR A 113 55.63 21.85 -46.63
N ASN A 114 56.13 21.64 -45.41
CA ASN A 114 57.51 21.18 -45.20
C ASN A 114 57.77 19.78 -45.82
N ARG A 115 56.78 18.87 -45.78
CA ARG A 115 56.92 17.52 -46.35
C ARG A 115 56.83 17.52 -47.88
N THR A 116 56.11 18.47 -48.47
CA THR A 116 56.04 18.63 -49.93
C THR A 116 57.25 19.35 -50.50
N ASP A 117 57.75 20.36 -49.78
CA ASP A 117 58.76 21.29 -50.30
C ASP A 117 60.19 20.76 -50.12
N TYR A 118 60.41 19.83 -49.18
CA TYR A 118 61.72 19.23 -48.90
C TYR A 118 61.69 17.71 -49.04
N PRO A 119 61.50 17.16 -50.27
CA PRO A 119 61.68 15.74 -50.50
C PRO A 119 63.14 15.36 -50.21
N GLY A 120 63.38 14.12 -49.77
CA GLY A 120 64.73 13.61 -49.52
C GLY A 120 65.57 13.68 -50.79
N TYR A 121 66.40 14.72 -50.92
CA TYR A 121 67.26 14.91 -52.08
C TYR A 121 68.42 13.91 -51.99
N ILE A 122 68.37 12.89 -52.84
CA ILE A 122 69.49 11.97 -53.04
C ILE A 122 70.37 12.60 -54.12
N PRO A 123 71.55 13.14 -53.77
CA PRO A 123 72.43 13.73 -54.77
C PRO A 123 72.81 12.68 -55.80
N GLU A 124 72.73 13.05 -57.07
CA GLU A 124 73.07 12.17 -58.18
C GLU A 124 74.58 11.96 -58.19
N TYR A 125 75.04 10.91 -57.52
CA TYR A 125 76.45 10.56 -57.47
C TYR A 125 76.89 10.03 -58.83
N ARG A 126 77.42 10.90 -59.70
CA ARG A 126 78.23 10.49 -60.87
C ARG A 126 79.57 9.92 -60.39
N ARG A 127 79.54 8.77 -59.74
CA ARG A 127 80.75 7.96 -59.51
C ARG A 127 81.04 7.21 -60.80
N ALA A 128 81.85 7.81 -61.66
CA ALA A 128 82.50 7.04 -62.72
C ALA A 128 83.32 5.94 -62.05
N LYS A 129 82.91 4.67 -62.20
CA LYS A 129 83.73 3.54 -61.75
C LYS A 129 85.03 3.57 -62.57
N PRO A 130 86.21 3.74 -61.96
CA PRO A 130 87.44 3.58 -62.71
C PRO A 130 87.51 2.13 -63.21
N LYS A 131 87.46 1.94 -64.54
CA LYS A 131 87.72 0.64 -65.14
C LYS A 131 89.23 0.43 -65.07
N GLN A 132 89.67 -0.46 -64.19
CA GLN A 132 91.07 -0.87 -64.16
C GLN A 132 91.33 -1.72 -65.39
N GLU A 133 92.14 -1.22 -66.32
CA GLU A 133 92.58 -2.02 -67.47
C GLU A 133 93.38 -3.21 -66.94
N PRO A 134 93.06 -4.46 -67.34
CA PRO A 134 93.82 -5.61 -66.89
C PRO A 134 95.25 -5.46 -67.40
N MET A 135 96.22 -5.56 -66.49
CA MET A 135 97.64 -5.59 -66.84
C MET A 135 97.85 -6.62 -67.95
N PRO A 136 98.58 -6.28 -69.04
CA PRO A 136 98.86 -7.23 -70.11
C PRO A 136 99.59 -8.43 -69.52
N LYS A 137 98.92 -9.59 -69.50
CA LYS A 137 99.53 -10.84 -69.06
C LYS A 137 100.58 -11.22 -70.09
N LEU A 138 101.83 -11.43 -69.65
CA LEU A 138 102.86 -12.00 -70.50
C LEU A 138 102.33 -13.36 -71.01
N HIS A 139 102.51 -13.66 -72.29
CA HIS A 139 102.09 -14.96 -72.81
C HIS A 139 103.06 -16.04 -72.29
N GLY A 140 102.54 -16.95 -71.46
CA GLY A 140 103.31 -18.03 -70.87
C GLY A 140 102.41 -19.06 -70.21
N ILE A 141 102.89 -20.31 -70.15
CA ILE A 141 102.28 -21.36 -69.34
C ILE A 141 102.74 -21.10 -67.90
N TYR A 142 101.84 -20.60 -67.07
CA TYR A 142 102.10 -20.39 -65.65
C TYR A 142 101.67 -21.66 -64.91
N ASP A 143 102.63 -22.41 -64.38
CA ASP A 143 102.34 -23.53 -63.47
C ASP A 143 101.82 -22.97 -62.15
N THR A 144 100.49 -22.87 -62.04
CA THR A 144 99.87 -22.47 -60.79
C THR A 144 99.66 -23.69 -59.90
N THR A 145 100.09 -23.60 -58.64
CA THR A 145 99.89 -24.65 -57.62
C THR A 145 98.43 -24.82 -57.21
N LYS A 146 97.50 -24.03 -57.77
CA LYS A 146 96.07 -24.07 -57.44
C LYS A 146 95.45 -25.45 -57.64
N GLY A 147 95.78 -26.13 -58.74
CA GLY A 147 95.29 -27.49 -58.98
C GLY A 147 95.72 -28.47 -57.88
N ALA A 148 97.02 -28.48 -57.56
CA ALA A 148 97.58 -29.34 -56.53
C ALA A 148 97.06 -29.02 -55.11
N MET A 149 96.79 -27.75 -54.82
CA MET A 149 96.23 -27.30 -53.53
C MET A 149 94.72 -27.58 -53.42
N ASP A 150 93.98 -27.52 -54.53
CA ASP A 150 92.53 -27.74 -54.56
C ASP A 150 92.15 -29.23 -54.65
N GLU A 151 93.02 -30.07 -55.23
CA GLU A 151 92.84 -31.52 -55.32
C GLU A 151 92.49 -32.21 -53.99
N PRO A 152 93.20 -32.00 -52.87
CA PRO A 152 92.85 -32.63 -51.60
C PRO A 152 91.48 -32.16 -51.09
N ILE A 153 91.13 -30.89 -51.31
CA ILE A 153 89.82 -30.35 -50.90
C ILE A 153 88.70 -30.98 -51.74
N LYS A 154 88.89 -31.11 -53.06
CA LYS A 154 87.94 -31.79 -53.95
C LYS A 154 87.76 -33.25 -53.57
N LYS A 155 88.85 -33.99 -53.32
CA LYS A 155 88.82 -35.39 -52.85
C LYS A 155 88.03 -35.53 -51.54
N LEU A 156 88.22 -34.62 -50.58
CA LEU A 156 87.46 -34.61 -49.33
C LEU A 156 85.98 -34.28 -49.53
N SER A 157 85.66 -33.41 -50.51
CA SER A 157 84.29 -33.06 -50.89
C SER A 157 83.57 -34.24 -51.53
N ASP A 158 84.24 -34.93 -52.46
CA ASP A 158 83.70 -36.09 -53.18
C ASP A 158 83.50 -37.28 -52.24
N ASP A 159 84.43 -37.48 -51.29
CA ASP A 159 84.32 -38.46 -50.20
C ASP A 159 83.24 -38.09 -49.15
N GLY A 160 82.63 -36.91 -49.23
CA GLY A 160 81.63 -36.42 -48.27
C GLY A 160 82.17 -36.17 -46.85
N LYS A 161 83.50 -36.08 -46.69
CA LYS A 161 84.19 -35.86 -45.40
C LYS A 161 84.28 -34.38 -45.02
N ILE A 162 83.91 -33.47 -45.92
CA ILE A 162 83.78 -32.04 -45.58
C ILE A 162 82.55 -31.87 -44.69
N LEU A 163 82.77 -31.38 -43.47
CA LEU A 163 81.71 -31.05 -42.54
C LEU A 163 80.82 -29.96 -43.15
N LYS A 164 79.54 -30.28 -43.39
CA LYS A 164 78.54 -29.28 -43.77
C LYS A 164 78.42 -28.27 -42.61
N PRO A 165 78.28 -26.97 -42.90
CA PRO A 165 78.02 -25.99 -41.85
C PRO A 165 76.76 -26.43 -41.07
N PRO A 166 76.73 -26.26 -39.74
CA PRO A 166 75.58 -26.67 -38.94
C PRO A 166 74.33 -26.02 -39.50
N LYS A 167 73.29 -26.83 -39.72
CA LYS A 167 71.98 -26.36 -40.17
C LYS A 167 71.52 -25.30 -39.17
N SER A 168 71.15 -24.11 -39.66
CA SER A 168 70.79 -23.00 -38.76
C SER A 168 69.70 -23.46 -37.81
N PHE A 169 69.89 -23.16 -36.51
CA PHE A 169 69.00 -23.54 -35.41
C PHE A 169 67.72 -22.68 -35.43
N LYS A 170 67.07 -22.57 -36.59
CA LYS A 170 65.71 -22.07 -36.65
C LYS A 170 64.85 -23.19 -36.09
N SER A 171 64.33 -22.98 -34.89
CA SER A 171 63.36 -23.89 -34.29
C SER A 171 62.29 -24.18 -35.34
N GLU A 172 62.16 -25.46 -35.69
CA GLU A 172 60.95 -25.96 -36.34
C GLU A 172 59.78 -25.42 -35.51
N SER A 173 58.79 -24.80 -36.17
CA SER A 173 57.70 -24.07 -35.53
C SER A 173 56.86 -25.05 -34.69
N ALA A 174 57.37 -25.42 -33.52
CA ALA A 174 56.65 -26.18 -32.53
C ALA A 174 55.53 -25.25 -32.06
N ALA A 175 54.30 -25.57 -32.48
CA ALA A 175 53.11 -24.92 -31.98
C ALA A 175 53.22 -24.94 -30.46
N GLN A 176 53.36 -23.76 -29.86
CA GLN A 176 53.36 -23.64 -28.41
C GLN A 176 52.00 -24.15 -27.93
N PRO A 177 51.93 -24.99 -26.89
CA PRO A 177 50.66 -25.42 -26.35
C PRO A 177 49.86 -24.18 -25.92
N ASP A 178 48.57 -24.15 -26.25
CA ASP A 178 47.68 -23.05 -25.86
C ASP A 178 47.66 -22.92 -24.33
N VAL A 179 48.23 -21.84 -23.82
CA VAL A 179 48.19 -21.52 -22.40
C VAL A 179 46.81 -20.92 -22.11
N PRO A 180 46.03 -21.46 -21.16
CA PRO A 180 44.72 -20.92 -20.82
C PRO A 180 44.87 -19.49 -20.29
N PHE A 181 44.05 -18.58 -20.82
CA PHE A 181 44.05 -17.17 -20.41
C PHE A 181 43.21 -16.99 -19.14
N ASP A 182 43.87 -16.64 -18.04
CA ASP A 182 43.24 -16.39 -16.72
C ASP A 182 42.86 -14.91 -16.55
N GLY A 183 42.18 -14.36 -17.55
CA GLY A 183 41.78 -12.95 -17.54
C GLY A 183 40.41 -12.74 -16.90
N VAL A 184 40.33 -12.78 -15.57
CA VAL A 184 39.12 -12.35 -14.84
C VAL A 184 39.27 -10.87 -14.47
N SER A 185 38.37 -10.03 -14.97
CA SER A 185 38.35 -8.62 -14.59
C SER A 185 37.90 -8.43 -13.13
N SER A 186 38.39 -7.38 -12.46
CA SER A 186 37.95 -7.03 -11.10
C SER A 186 36.43 -6.92 -11.00
N TYR A 187 35.78 -6.37 -12.05
CA TYR A 187 34.33 -6.25 -12.10
C TYR A 187 33.59 -7.60 -12.02
N MET A 188 34.10 -8.65 -12.68
CA MET A 188 33.49 -9.99 -12.63
C MET A 188 33.67 -10.65 -11.25
N VAL A 189 34.77 -10.34 -10.56
CA VAL A 189 35.03 -10.81 -9.19
C VAL A 189 34.15 -10.08 -8.18
N ASP A 190 33.98 -8.77 -8.34
CA ASP A 190 33.31 -7.91 -7.36
C ASP A 190 31.77 -7.99 -7.42
N TYR A 191 31.20 -8.36 -8.58
CA TYR A 191 29.75 -8.35 -8.82
C TYR A 191 29.17 -9.69 -9.30
N PRO A 192 29.29 -10.79 -8.52
CA PRO A 192 28.55 -12.02 -8.80
C PRO A 192 27.05 -11.82 -8.56
N ALA A 193 26.21 -12.67 -9.18
CA ALA A 193 24.78 -12.67 -8.94
C ALA A 193 24.49 -12.93 -7.46
N LYS A 194 23.88 -11.95 -6.77
CA LYS A 194 23.49 -12.08 -5.37
C LYS A 194 22.06 -12.60 -5.29
N GLU A 195 21.84 -13.71 -4.59
CA GLU A 195 20.48 -14.14 -4.28
C GLU A 195 19.88 -13.21 -3.23
N ALA A 196 18.75 -12.60 -3.55
CA ALA A 196 18.00 -11.80 -2.60
C ALA A 196 17.24 -12.72 -1.64
N PRO A 197 17.24 -12.45 -0.33
CA PRO A 197 16.38 -13.19 0.59
C PRO A 197 14.92 -13.06 0.16
N PRO A 198 14.10 -14.11 0.28
CA PRO A 198 12.70 -14.06 -0.12
C PRO A 198 11.98 -12.98 0.67
N ALA A 199 11.19 -12.17 -0.03
CA ALA A 199 10.36 -11.16 0.60
C ALA A 199 9.41 -11.83 1.61
N ARG A 200 9.57 -11.49 2.89
CA ARG A 200 8.65 -11.97 3.93
C ARG A 200 7.28 -11.35 3.67
N SER A 201 6.28 -12.17 3.37
CA SER A 201 4.90 -11.69 3.32
C SER A 201 4.50 -11.25 4.74
N ALA A 202 4.00 -10.02 4.86
CA ALA A 202 3.58 -9.45 6.15
C ALA A 202 2.33 -10.14 6.74
N ASN A 203 1.80 -11.17 6.08
CA ASN A 203 0.54 -11.78 6.46
C ASN A 203 0.78 -12.93 7.45
N THR A 204 1.20 -12.58 8.67
CA THR A 204 0.93 -13.44 9.81
C THR A 204 -0.53 -13.22 10.18
N ASN A 205 -1.43 -13.95 9.53
CA ASN A 205 -2.84 -14.00 9.94
C ASN A 205 -2.85 -14.73 11.28
N LYS A 206 -2.58 -14.00 12.37
CA LYS A 206 -2.69 -14.50 13.73
C LYS A 206 -4.18 -14.75 13.91
N GLY A 207 -4.58 -16.00 13.72
CA GLY A 207 -5.96 -16.43 13.84
C GLY A 207 -6.59 -15.89 15.13
N TYR A 208 -7.89 -15.65 15.09
CA TYR A 208 -8.64 -15.12 16.22
C TYR A 208 -8.42 -15.98 17.47
N VAL A 209 -7.86 -15.37 18.52
CA VAL A 209 -7.71 -15.99 19.84
C VAL A 209 -8.90 -15.52 20.68
N PRO A 210 -9.90 -16.38 20.98
CA PRO A 210 -11.01 -16.01 21.85
C PRO A 210 -10.48 -15.78 23.27
N VAL A 211 -10.55 -14.54 23.74
CA VAL A 211 -10.31 -14.19 25.13
C VAL A 211 -11.59 -14.51 25.91
N PRO A 212 -11.52 -15.19 27.07
CA PRO A 212 -12.70 -15.43 27.89
C PRO A 212 -13.37 -14.11 28.30
N GLU A 213 -14.63 -13.94 27.90
CA GLU A 213 -15.41 -12.73 28.17
C GLU A 213 -15.97 -12.78 29.60
N ASN A 214 -15.23 -12.20 30.54
CA ASN A 214 -15.62 -12.08 31.95
C ASN A 214 -16.55 -10.89 32.20
N ARG A 215 -17.44 -10.58 31.26
CA ARG A 215 -18.41 -9.51 31.43
C ARG A 215 -19.69 -10.09 32.00
N ASP A 216 -19.95 -9.73 33.24
CA ASP A 216 -21.21 -10.00 33.90
C ASP A 216 -22.21 -9.05 33.24
N PHE A 217 -22.91 -9.49 32.19
CA PHE A 217 -23.90 -8.70 31.44
C PHE A 217 -25.15 -8.34 32.27
N GLN A 218 -24.99 -8.12 33.57
CA GLN A 218 -26.01 -7.65 34.48
C GLN A 218 -26.07 -6.13 34.41
N THR A 219 -27.27 -5.59 34.26
CA THR A 219 -27.49 -4.15 34.23
C THR A 219 -27.90 -3.67 35.61
N VAL A 220 -27.64 -2.40 35.92
CA VAL A 220 -28.09 -1.77 37.17
C VAL A 220 -29.61 -1.90 37.33
N SER A 221 -30.38 -1.98 36.24
CA SER A 221 -31.84 -2.20 36.29
C SER A 221 -32.21 -3.60 36.79
N SER A 222 -31.48 -4.65 36.39
CA SER A 222 -31.76 -6.01 36.87
C SER A 222 -31.44 -6.17 38.36
N GLU A 223 -30.45 -5.44 38.88
CA GLU A 223 -30.15 -5.42 40.32
C GLU A 223 -31.12 -4.57 41.13
N THR A 224 -31.57 -3.42 40.61
CA THR A 224 -32.40 -2.47 41.36
C THR A 224 -33.89 -2.80 41.35
N TYR A 225 -34.42 -3.41 40.29
CA TYR A 225 -35.84 -3.73 40.16
C TYR A 225 -36.13 -5.20 40.51
N VAL A 226 -35.78 -5.61 41.72
CA VAL A 226 -36.22 -6.89 42.28
C VAL A 226 -37.62 -6.71 42.88
N ILE A 227 -38.57 -7.54 42.46
CA ILE A 227 -39.95 -7.51 42.98
C ILE A 227 -39.90 -7.81 44.49
N PRO A 228 -40.30 -6.87 45.37
CA PRO A 228 -40.34 -7.14 46.81
C PRO A 228 -41.31 -8.30 47.10
N PRO A 229 -41.02 -9.15 48.10
CA PRO A 229 -41.93 -10.24 48.46
C PRO A 229 -43.32 -9.67 48.76
N ALA A 230 -44.36 -10.31 48.23
CA ALA A 230 -45.72 -9.78 48.10
C ALA A 230 -46.46 -9.47 49.43
N ASN A 231 -45.78 -9.49 50.57
CA ASN A 231 -46.40 -9.50 51.89
C ASN A 231 -45.99 -8.37 52.84
N THR A 232 -45.64 -7.19 52.32
CA THR A 232 -45.58 -5.95 53.11
C THR A 232 -46.51 -4.89 52.53
N ARG A 233 -47.76 -5.25 52.24
CA ARG A 233 -48.80 -4.26 51.92
C ARG A 233 -49.26 -3.64 53.23
N ARG A 234 -48.71 -2.47 53.58
CA ARG A 234 -49.30 -1.61 54.63
C ARG A 234 -50.74 -1.29 54.22
N ALA A 235 -51.72 -1.89 54.91
CA ALA A 235 -53.13 -1.64 54.66
C ALA A 235 -53.49 -0.26 55.22
N CYS A 236 -54.10 0.59 54.40
CA CYS A 236 -54.52 1.92 54.83
C CYS A 236 -55.66 1.82 55.85
N PRO A 237 -55.63 2.55 56.98
CA PRO A 237 -56.66 2.46 58.02
C PRO A 237 -58.06 2.82 57.50
N ALA A 238 -58.14 3.66 56.47
CA ALA A 238 -59.41 4.00 55.81
C ALA A 238 -60.09 2.82 55.07
N ALA A 239 -59.36 1.73 54.76
CA ALA A 239 -59.93 0.55 54.10
C ALA A 239 -60.79 -0.31 55.04
N PHE A 240 -60.63 -0.17 56.35
CA PHE A 240 -61.36 -0.94 57.37
C PHE A 240 -62.64 -0.23 57.84
N VAL A 241 -62.98 0.91 57.25
CA VAL A 241 -64.16 1.68 57.60
C VAL A 241 -65.37 1.19 56.79
N PRO A 242 -66.51 0.87 57.42
CA PRO A 242 -67.72 0.45 56.71
C PRO A 242 -68.28 1.59 55.85
N GLU A 243 -68.80 1.24 54.66
CA GLU A 243 -69.43 2.21 53.75
C GLU A 243 -70.62 2.90 54.42
N ARG A 244 -70.63 4.24 54.36
CA ARG A 244 -71.72 5.08 54.89
C ARG A 244 -72.15 6.10 53.84
N PRO A 245 -73.43 6.50 53.82
CA PRO A 245 -73.90 7.56 52.94
C PRO A 245 -73.16 8.87 53.26
N VAL A 246 -72.90 9.66 52.21
CA VAL A 246 -72.28 10.98 52.35
C VAL A 246 -73.20 11.93 53.13
N SER A 247 -72.61 12.77 53.97
CA SER A 247 -73.31 13.90 54.57
C SER A 247 -73.55 15.01 53.54
N GLN A 248 -74.38 16.01 53.88
CA GLN A 248 -74.70 17.15 53.01
C GLN A 248 -73.44 17.88 52.48
N ASP A 249 -72.35 17.87 53.25
CA ASP A 249 -71.07 18.48 52.89
C ASP A 249 -70.22 17.64 51.91
N GLY A 250 -70.76 16.53 51.39
CA GLY A 250 -70.06 15.61 50.48
C GLY A 250 -68.97 14.75 51.15
N HIS A 251 -68.85 14.83 52.47
CA HIS A 251 -67.88 14.12 53.30
C HIS A 251 -68.50 12.91 54.02
N ILE A 252 -67.71 11.85 54.21
CA ILE A 252 -68.07 10.70 55.07
C ILE A 252 -67.55 11.01 56.47
N LYS A 253 -68.46 11.39 57.38
CA LYS A 253 -68.14 11.75 58.78
C LYS A 253 -68.13 10.49 59.65
N LEU A 254 -67.01 10.25 60.32
CA LEU A 254 -66.80 9.16 61.28
C LEU A 254 -66.64 9.75 62.67
N SER A 255 -67.13 9.06 63.70
CA SER A 255 -66.77 9.42 65.07
C SER A 255 -65.32 9.04 65.34
N VAL A 256 -64.59 9.90 66.02
CA VAL A 256 -63.17 9.71 66.39
C VAL A 256 -62.92 8.36 67.08
N TYR A 257 -63.87 7.92 67.91
CA TYR A 257 -63.79 6.67 68.67
C TYR A 257 -63.90 5.39 67.84
N ASN A 258 -64.26 5.48 66.55
CA ASN A 258 -64.45 4.33 65.66
C ASN A 258 -63.33 4.18 64.61
N VAL A 259 -62.18 4.84 64.81
CA VAL A 259 -61.03 4.71 63.91
C VAL A 259 -60.16 3.54 64.37
N PRO A 260 -60.02 2.45 63.59
CA PRO A 260 -59.12 1.36 63.95
C PRO A 260 -57.66 1.83 63.85
N SER A 261 -56.95 1.85 64.98
CA SER A 261 -55.50 2.10 65.01
C SER A 261 -54.76 0.87 64.49
N GLY A 262 -54.66 0.76 63.17
CA GLY A 262 -54.05 -0.36 62.47
C GLY A 262 -52.53 -0.37 62.54
N ILE A 263 -51.98 -0.90 63.63
CA ILE A 263 -50.72 -1.66 63.55
C ILE A 263 -51.15 -3.13 63.58
N VAL A 264 -51.48 -3.68 62.41
CA VAL A 264 -51.61 -5.13 62.23
C VAL A 264 -50.22 -5.59 61.81
N SER A 265 -49.57 -6.36 62.68
CA SER A 265 -48.28 -7.04 62.45
C SER A 265 -48.35 -7.97 61.24
#